data_AF-A0A8E7EGM2-F1
#
_entry.id   AF-A0A8E7EGM2-F1
#
_cell.length_a   1.000
_cell.length_b   1.000
_cell.length_c   1.000
_cell.angle_alpha   90.00
_cell.angle_beta   90.00
_cell.angle_gamma   90.00
#
_symmetry.space_group_name_H-M   'P 1'
#
loop_
_entity.id
_entity.type
_entity.pdbx_description
1 polymer ?
#
loop_
_entity_poly.entity_id
_entity_poly.type
_entity_poly.pdbx_seq_one_letter_code
_entity_poly.pdbx_strand_id
1 'polypeptide(L)'
;MMQDKLSQIQITFLYSVLLSDVMKDQGLLIAIFLMIICILSSGCINQDLGSLSDNGPIQPVPTTSSPVTEKPVMTKNLGEPVQERVMTPDTPGSMQLKAFIEKTFPELTKAYMDIRASDRALDAAGIQNRALALETLVQELTKEYHLDRSLPEKNVFPGLTSKEEVIFNKYLGFIRSLGLYASSLKQAVYWKNAGSDPASLGNYRRNQDLADQYGKKVITDLKTLDGYCTEWGFPYLDKKYVREYSFTS
;
A
#
# COMPACT_ATOMS: atom_id res chain seq x y z
N MET A 1 72.34 -16.21 -34.45
CA MET A 1 72.11 -15.98 -33.00
C MET A 1 71.07 -14.90 -32.68
N MET A 2 70.48 -14.20 -33.67
CA MET A 2 69.50 -13.12 -33.44
C MET A 2 68.05 -13.52 -33.82
N GLN A 3 67.87 -14.61 -34.58
CA GLN A 3 66.55 -15.12 -34.98
C GLN A 3 65.83 -15.93 -33.88
N ASP A 4 66.58 -16.63 -33.01
CA ASP A 4 65.99 -17.44 -31.94
C ASP A 4 65.35 -16.60 -30.81
N LYS A 5 65.86 -15.39 -30.56
CA LYS A 5 65.33 -14.52 -29.50
C LYS A 5 63.99 -13.87 -29.89
N LEU A 6 63.77 -13.59 -31.18
CA LEU A 6 62.50 -13.00 -31.64
C LEU A 6 61.36 -14.03 -31.59
N SER A 7 61.64 -15.29 -31.93
CA SER A 7 60.65 -16.37 -31.87
C SER A 7 60.24 -16.72 -30.45
N GLN A 8 61.17 -16.68 -29.47
CA GLN A 8 60.82 -16.93 -28.07
C GLN A 8 59.91 -15.84 -27.49
N ILE A 9 60.15 -14.56 -27.81
CA ILE A 9 59.34 -13.45 -27.29
C ILE A 9 57.91 -13.51 -27.83
N GLN A 10 57.72 -13.86 -29.10
CA GLN A 10 56.36 -13.98 -29.68
C GLN A 10 55.57 -15.15 -29.10
N ILE A 11 56.22 -16.28 -28.80
CA ILE A 11 55.57 -17.44 -28.17
C ILE A 11 55.20 -17.12 -26.70
N THR A 12 56.07 -16.47 -25.94
CA THR A 12 55.77 -16.09 -24.55
C THR A 12 54.63 -15.06 -24.47
N PHE A 13 54.57 -14.12 -25.42
CA PHE A 13 53.48 -13.14 -25.47
C PHE A 13 52.13 -13.80 -25.79
N LEU A 14 52.08 -14.69 -26.80
CA LEU A 14 50.86 -15.45 -27.13
C LEU A 14 50.38 -16.34 -25.98
N TYR A 15 51.29 -17.01 -25.27
CA TYR A 15 50.93 -17.80 -24.08
C TYR A 15 50.41 -16.94 -22.92
N SER A 16 50.97 -15.74 -22.72
CA SER A 16 50.50 -14.83 -21.66
C SER A 16 49.12 -14.23 -21.94
N VAL A 17 48.82 -13.95 -23.22
CA VAL A 17 47.49 -13.46 -23.66
C VAL A 17 46.46 -14.60 -23.56
N LEU A 18 46.80 -15.81 -24.01
CA LEU A 18 45.93 -16.99 -23.89
C LEU A 18 45.69 -17.39 -22.42
N LEU A 19 46.70 -17.33 -21.53
CA LEU A 19 46.49 -17.58 -20.10
C LEU A 19 45.62 -16.50 -19.46
N SER A 20 45.77 -15.23 -19.85
CA SER A 20 44.98 -14.14 -19.27
C SER A 20 43.50 -14.21 -19.65
N ASP A 21 43.16 -14.71 -20.85
CA ASP A 21 41.76 -14.90 -21.25
C ASP A 21 41.16 -16.16 -20.61
N VAL A 22 41.93 -17.26 -20.49
CA VAL A 22 41.49 -18.46 -19.76
C VAL A 22 41.27 -18.19 -18.26
N MET A 23 42.11 -17.37 -17.62
CA MET A 23 41.95 -16.99 -16.21
C MET A 23 40.78 -16.02 -15.97
N LYS A 24 40.44 -15.17 -16.94
CA LYS A 24 39.25 -14.29 -16.86
C LYS A 24 37.95 -15.10 -16.93
N ASP A 25 37.89 -16.10 -17.81
CA ASP A 25 36.73 -16.97 -17.93
C ASP A 25 36.57 -17.90 -16.72
N GLN A 26 37.68 -18.40 -16.14
CA GLN A 26 37.63 -19.17 -14.89
C GLN A 26 37.19 -18.34 -13.68
N GLY A 27 37.63 -17.08 -13.58
CA GLY A 27 37.19 -16.16 -12.52
C GLY A 27 35.70 -15.82 -12.62
N LEU A 28 35.21 -15.61 -13.85
CA LEU A 28 33.79 -15.40 -14.13
C LEU A 28 32.95 -16.63 -13.76
N LEU A 29 33.43 -17.83 -14.12
CA LEU A 29 32.75 -19.09 -13.79
C LEU A 29 32.68 -19.34 -12.27
N ILE A 30 33.75 -19.04 -11.53
CA ILE A 30 33.75 -19.15 -10.06
C ILE A 30 32.79 -18.13 -9.45
N ALA A 31 32.74 -16.89 -9.96
CA ALA A 31 31.80 -15.87 -9.49
C ALA A 31 30.34 -16.25 -9.75
N ILE A 32 30.03 -16.82 -10.92
CA ILE A 32 28.69 -17.34 -11.25
C ILE A 32 28.35 -18.53 -10.35
N PHE A 33 29.29 -19.44 -10.11
CA PHE A 33 29.08 -20.60 -9.24
C PHE A 33 28.79 -20.19 -7.79
N LEU A 34 29.53 -19.22 -7.25
CA LEU A 34 29.26 -18.65 -5.92
C LEU A 34 27.91 -17.94 -5.86
N MET A 35 27.51 -17.22 -6.92
CA MET A 35 26.21 -16.56 -6.98
C MET A 35 25.05 -17.58 -6.98
N ILE A 36 25.19 -18.70 -7.71
CA ILE A 36 24.22 -19.80 -7.72
C ILE A 36 24.12 -20.45 -6.34
N ILE A 37 25.24 -20.68 -5.64
CA ILE A 37 25.24 -21.21 -4.27
C ILE A 37 24.50 -20.25 -3.32
N CYS A 38 24.73 -18.94 -3.39
CA CYS A 38 24.06 -17.97 -2.53
C CYS A 38 22.54 -17.90 -2.77
N ILE A 39 22.09 -18.09 -4.00
CA ILE A 39 20.65 -18.13 -4.34
C ILE A 39 20.02 -19.43 -3.81
N LEU A 40 20.70 -20.56 -3.94
CA LEU A 40 20.20 -21.87 -3.48
C LEU A 40 20.29 -22.05 -1.96
N SER A 41 21.22 -21.37 -1.27
CA SER A 41 21.29 -21.37 0.20
C SER A 41 20.22 -20.50 0.87
N SER A 42 19.43 -19.74 0.09
CA SER A 42 18.38 -18.86 0.60
C SER A 42 16.99 -19.51 0.65
N GLY A 43 16.89 -20.83 0.45
CA GLY A 43 15.60 -21.52 0.40
C GLY A 43 15.62 -22.94 0.95
N CYS A 44 15.67 -23.08 2.29
CA CYS A 44 15.11 -24.21 3.04
C CYS A 44 15.05 -23.84 4.53
N ILE A 45 14.05 -23.03 4.94
CA ILE A 45 13.56 -23.04 6.31
C ILE A 45 12.15 -23.61 6.26
N ASN A 46 12.08 -24.94 6.26
CA ASN A 46 10.92 -25.63 6.83
C ASN A 46 11.05 -25.47 8.34
N GLN A 47 10.39 -24.46 8.91
CA GLN A 47 10.06 -24.47 10.32
C GLN A 47 8.56 -24.37 10.45
N ASP A 48 8.00 -25.56 10.62
CA ASP A 48 6.78 -25.82 11.37
C ASP A 48 6.73 -24.91 12.60
N LEU A 49 5.76 -24.00 12.64
CA LEU A 49 5.43 -23.18 13.81
C LEU A 49 3.93 -23.32 14.11
N GLY A 50 3.46 -24.56 14.12
CA GLY A 50 2.34 -24.96 14.95
C GLY A 50 2.76 -25.00 16.43
N SER A 51 2.87 -23.85 17.09
CA SER A 51 2.53 -23.65 18.52
C SER A 51 2.98 -22.26 18.99
N LEU A 52 2.10 -21.27 18.88
CA LEU A 52 2.00 -20.21 19.89
C LEU A 52 0.52 -20.08 20.26
N SER A 53 0.03 -21.18 20.84
CA SER A 53 -1.09 -21.15 21.77
C SER A 53 -0.54 -20.68 23.11
N ASP A 54 -1.21 -19.68 23.66
CA ASP A 54 -1.44 -19.45 25.08
C ASP A 54 -0.50 -18.53 25.87
N ASN A 55 -1.17 -17.69 26.66
CA ASN A 55 -0.71 -16.81 27.75
C ASN A 55 -0.12 -15.43 27.40
N GLY A 56 -1.02 -14.48 27.14
CA GLY A 56 -0.75 -13.07 27.45
C GLY A 56 -0.58 -12.84 28.96
N PRO A 57 0.07 -11.74 29.40
CA PRO A 57 0.27 -11.49 30.82
C PRO A 57 -1.04 -11.10 31.51
N ILE A 58 -1.41 -11.94 32.47
CA ILE A 58 -2.48 -11.74 33.46
C ILE A 58 -2.11 -10.51 34.32
N GLN A 59 -2.88 -9.42 34.23
CA GLN A 59 -2.85 -8.38 35.25
C GLN A 59 -3.74 -8.82 36.43
N PRO A 60 -3.29 -8.70 37.69
CA PRO A 60 -4.04 -9.17 38.84
C PRO A 60 -5.22 -8.25 39.19
N VAL A 61 -6.38 -8.88 39.34
CA VAL A 61 -7.57 -8.33 39.99
C VAL A 61 -7.33 -8.20 41.50
N PRO A 62 -7.71 -7.08 42.14
CA PRO A 62 -8.08 -7.08 43.55
C PRO A 62 -9.61 -7.12 43.68
N THR A 63 -10.10 -8.24 44.20
CA THR A 63 -11.49 -8.49 44.56
C THR A 63 -11.76 -7.93 45.96
N THR A 64 -12.73 -7.02 46.12
CA THR A 64 -13.51 -6.94 47.37
C THR A 64 -14.96 -6.48 47.11
N SER A 65 -15.86 -7.46 47.20
CA SER A 65 -17.30 -7.47 47.54
C SER A 65 -18.07 -6.17 47.81
N SER A 66 -19.24 -6.01 47.15
CA SER A 66 -20.56 -6.32 47.75
C SER A 66 -21.70 -6.23 46.70
N PRO A 67 -22.76 -7.07 46.79
CA PRO A 67 -23.84 -7.12 45.81
C PRO A 67 -25.05 -6.29 46.27
N VAL A 68 -25.64 -5.49 45.38
CA VAL A 68 -27.02 -4.99 45.55
C VAL A 68 -27.76 -5.11 44.23
N THR A 69 -28.75 -6.00 44.23
CA THR A 69 -29.78 -6.16 43.22
C THR A 69 -30.79 -5.02 43.36
N GLU A 70 -31.07 -4.26 42.30
CA GLU A 70 -32.39 -3.63 42.10
C GLU A 70 -32.68 -3.25 40.62
N LYS A 71 -33.72 -3.92 40.09
CA LYS A 71 -34.62 -3.76 38.93
C LYS A 71 -34.40 -2.72 37.80
N PRO A 72 -34.92 -3.01 36.58
CA PRO A 72 -34.81 -2.14 35.40
C PRO A 72 -35.80 -0.97 35.47
N VAL A 73 -35.36 0.23 35.11
CA VAL A 73 -36.25 1.37 34.87
C VAL A 73 -36.04 1.85 33.44
N MET A 74 -37.12 1.77 32.66
CA MET A 74 -37.24 2.28 31.31
C MET A 74 -38.17 3.50 31.36
N THR A 75 -37.64 4.71 31.12
CA THR A 75 -38.38 5.91 30.66
C THR A 75 -37.35 6.98 30.27
N LYS A 76 -37.10 7.27 28.98
CA LYS A 76 -37.85 8.08 28.00
C LYS A 76 -37.31 9.53 27.89
N ASN A 77 -36.58 9.76 26.80
CA ASN A 77 -36.28 10.98 26.00
C ASN A 77 -36.63 12.38 26.54
N LEU A 78 -35.66 13.32 26.45
CA LEU A 78 -35.79 14.61 25.74
C LEU A 78 -34.41 15.34 25.68
N GLY A 79 -33.75 15.40 24.52
CA GLY A 79 -33.48 16.64 23.76
C GLY A 79 -31.96 16.85 23.67
N GLU A 80 -31.32 17.07 22.52
CA GLU A 80 -31.70 17.77 21.31
C GLU A 80 -31.43 16.92 20.05
N PRO A 81 -32.22 17.04 18.98
CA PRO A 81 -31.75 16.68 17.67
C PRO A 81 -30.78 17.79 17.23
N VAL A 82 -29.48 17.51 17.20
CA VAL A 82 -28.61 18.27 16.31
C VAL A 82 -29.16 18.01 14.93
N GLN A 83 -29.85 19.00 14.37
CA GLN A 83 -30.11 19.08 12.93
C GLN A 83 -28.75 19.17 12.24
N GLU A 84 -28.12 18.00 12.06
CA GLU A 84 -27.14 17.82 11.02
C GLU A 84 -27.88 18.15 9.73
N ARG A 85 -27.34 19.11 8.97
CA ARG A 85 -27.97 19.58 7.73
C ARG A 85 -28.26 18.37 6.85
N VAL A 86 -29.51 17.93 6.83
CA VAL A 86 -30.03 17.15 5.73
C VAL A 86 -29.94 18.11 4.55
N MET A 87 -28.91 17.97 3.73
CA MET A 87 -28.94 18.52 2.38
C MET A 87 -30.20 17.94 1.74
N THR A 88 -31.26 18.73 1.69
CA THR A 88 -32.39 18.46 0.82
C THR A 88 -31.80 18.37 -0.59
N PRO A 89 -31.89 17.21 -1.28
CA PRO A 89 -31.24 17.08 -2.56
C PRO A 89 -32.15 17.70 -3.62
N ASP A 90 -32.02 19.02 -3.80
CA ASP A 90 -32.48 19.69 -5.03
C ASP A 90 -31.64 19.24 -6.25
N THR A 91 -30.57 18.48 -6.00
CA THR A 91 -29.70 17.86 -7.01
C THR A 91 -29.83 16.33 -6.95
N PRO A 92 -30.20 15.64 -8.05
CA PRO A 92 -30.22 14.17 -8.13
C PRO A 92 -28.94 13.52 -7.58
N GLY A 93 -29.07 12.45 -6.78
CA GLY A 93 -27.94 11.76 -6.16
C GLY A 93 -26.84 11.35 -7.15
N SER A 94 -27.24 10.99 -8.38
CA SER A 94 -26.34 10.73 -9.52
C SER A 94 -25.36 11.89 -9.81
N MET A 95 -25.85 13.13 -9.86
CA MET A 95 -25.01 14.30 -10.10
C MET A 95 -24.06 14.58 -8.94
N GLN A 96 -24.50 14.32 -7.70
CA GLN A 96 -23.66 14.49 -6.52
C GLN A 96 -22.52 13.45 -6.48
N LEU A 97 -22.82 12.19 -6.79
CA LEU A 97 -21.81 11.13 -6.91
C LEU A 97 -20.78 11.47 -7.99
N LYS A 98 -21.25 11.90 -9.17
CA LYS A 98 -20.37 12.33 -10.26
C LYS A 98 -19.45 13.45 -9.81
N ALA A 99 -20.01 14.52 -9.26
CA ALA A 99 -19.23 15.68 -8.81
C ALA A 99 -18.22 15.32 -7.71
N PHE A 100 -18.59 14.42 -6.81
CA PHE A 100 -17.70 13.89 -5.78
C PHE A 100 -16.50 13.15 -6.38
N ILE A 101 -16.74 12.22 -7.31
CA ILE A 101 -15.66 11.47 -7.96
C ILE A 101 -14.79 12.41 -8.82
N GLU A 102 -15.39 13.29 -9.62
CA GLU A 102 -14.66 14.22 -10.48
C GLU A 102 -13.78 15.21 -9.70
N LYS A 103 -14.21 15.62 -8.50
CA LYS A 103 -13.40 16.45 -7.58
C LYS A 103 -12.26 15.65 -6.97
N THR A 104 -12.58 14.50 -6.36
CA THR A 104 -11.65 13.82 -5.45
C THR A 104 -10.67 12.88 -6.16
N PHE A 105 -11.05 12.27 -7.28
CA PHE A 105 -10.22 11.29 -7.97
C PHE A 105 -8.90 11.87 -8.50
N PRO A 106 -8.90 13.07 -9.15
CA PRO A 106 -7.67 13.74 -9.55
C PRO A 106 -6.74 14.05 -8.38
N GLU A 107 -7.27 14.51 -7.25
CA GLU A 107 -6.50 14.90 -6.07
C GLU A 107 -5.81 13.69 -5.44
N LEU A 108 -6.57 12.62 -5.20
CA LEU A 108 -6.06 11.36 -4.70
C LEU A 108 -4.99 10.75 -5.63
N THR A 109 -5.22 10.83 -6.95
CA THR A 109 -4.25 10.33 -7.93
C THR A 109 -2.96 11.12 -7.92
N LYS A 110 -3.01 12.45 -7.87
CA LYS A 110 -1.80 13.28 -7.77
C LYS A 110 -1.00 12.95 -6.52
N ALA A 111 -1.65 12.88 -5.36
CA ALA A 111 -1.00 12.54 -4.10
C ALA A 111 -0.36 11.14 -4.13
N TYR A 112 -1.02 10.15 -4.73
CA TYR A 112 -0.44 8.83 -4.95
C TYR A 112 0.79 8.88 -5.86
N MET A 113 0.72 9.64 -6.96
CA MET A 113 1.84 9.76 -7.90
C MET A 113 3.02 10.53 -7.33
N ASP A 114 2.81 11.49 -6.43
CA ASP A 114 3.89 12.19 -5.72
C ASP A 114 4.72 11.23 -4.85
N ILE A 115 4.06 10.29 -4.17
CA ILE A 115 4.76 9.22 -3.42
C ILE A 115 5.62 8.41 -4.39
N ARG A 116 5.06 7.99 -5.53
CA ARG A 116 5.78 7.19 -6.54
C ARG A 116 6.96 7.95 -7.15
N ALA A 117 6.83 9.26 -7.37
CA ALA A 117 7.93 10.10 -7.83
C ALA A 117 9.09 10.12 -6.82
N SER A 118 8.76 10.17 -5.52
CA SER A 118 9.74 10.14 -4.43
C SER A 118 10.44 8.79 -4.32
N ASP A 119 9.68 7.71 -4.46
CA ASP A 119 10.17 6.33 -4.49
C ASP A 119 11.19 6.15 -5.63
N ARG A 120 10.87 6.61 -6.84
CA ARG A 120 11.79 6.60 -7.99
C ARG A 120 13.04 7.47 -7.77
N ALA A 121 12.91 8.56 -7.02
CA ALA A 121 14.03 9.43 -6.66
C ALA A 121 14.85 8.92 -5.46
N LEU A 122 14.46 7.79 -4.85
CA LEU A 122 15.06 7.23 -3.64
C LEU A 122 15.03 8.21 -2.43
N ASP A 123 14.05 9.13 -2.42
CA ASP A 123 13.88 10.16 -1.40
C ASP A 123 13.05 9.62 -0.22
N ALA A 124 13.68 8.89 0.70
CA ALA A 124 13.00 8.25 1.82
C ALA A 124 12.23 9.25 2.73
N ALA A 125 12.81 10.43 2.99
CA ALA A 125 12.15 11.47 3.78
C ALA A 125 10.93 12.04 3.02
N GLY A 126 11.06 12.25 1.72
CA GLY A 126 9.95 12.65 0.86
C GLY A 126 8.83 11.62 0.78
N ILE A 127 9.16 10.32 0.75
CA ILE A 127 8.17 9.24 0.80
C ILE A 127 7.33 9.35 2.07
N GLN A 128 7.97 9.51 3.24
CA GLN A 128 7.25 9.61 4.51
C GLN A 128 6.31 10.83 4.56
N ASN A 129 6.80 12.00 4.14
CA ASN A 129 6.01 13.23 4.14
C ASN A 129 4.81 13.15 3.18
N ARG A 130 5.01 12.61 1.98
CA ARG A 130 3.93 12.47 0.98
C ARG A 130 2.95 11.35 1.34
N ALA A 131 3.42 10.28 1.98
CA ALA A 131 2.56 9.24 2.55
C ALA A 131 1.67 9.81 3.66
N LEU A 132 2.24 10.61 4.57
CA LEU A 132 1.45 11.31 5.59
C LEU A 132 0.40 12.24 4.95
N ALA A 133 0.78 13.03 3.94
CA ALA A 133 -0.14 13.93 3.25
C ALA A 133 -1.31 13.17 2.59
N LEU A 134 -1.04 12.04 1.93
CA LEU A 134 -2.10 11.19 1.36
C LEU A 134 -3.01 10.58 2.43
N GLU A 135 -2.45 10.11 3.54
CA GLU A 135 -3.25 9.60 4.66
C GLU A 135 -4.16 10.68 5.25
N THR A 136 -3.64 11.90 5.45
CA THR A 136 -4.42 13.05 5.91
C THR A 136 -5.51 13.41 4.93
N LEU A 137 -5.22 13.47 3.63
CA LEU A 137 -6.23 13.74 2.59
C LEU A 137 -7.36 12.71 2.64
N VAL A 138 -7.04 11.42 2.76
CA VAL A 138 -8.06 10.37 2.88
C VAL A 138 -8.91 10.53 4.15
N GLN A 139 -8.30 10.90 5.28
CA GLN A 139 -9.01 11.16 6.54
C GLN A 139 -9.93 12.38 6.42
N GLU A 140 -9.45 13.46 5.81
CA GLU A 140 -10.22 14.68 5.57
C GLU A 140 -11.42 14.40 4.67
N LEU A 141 -11.23 13.70 3.55
CA LEU A 141 -12.32 13.28 2.67
C LEU A 141 -13.31 12.36 3.37
N THR A 142 -12.82 11.41 4.17
CA THR A 142 -13.68 10.51 4.94
C THR A 142 -14.57 11.30 5.91
N LYS A 143 -14.01 12.32 6.56
CA LYS A 143 -14.74 13.18 7.51
C LYS A 143 -15.69 14.15 6.80
N GLU A 144 -15.23 14.83 5.74
CA GLU A 144 -16.01 15.82 4.98
C GLU A 144 -17.27 15.19 4.39
N TYR A 145 -17.15 13.97 3.85
CA TYR A 145 -18.25 13.28 3.18
C TYR A 145 -18.89 12.17 4.03
N HIS A 146 -18.48 12.01 5.29
CA HIS A 146 -19.00 10.99 6.21
C HIS A 146 -18.94 9.55 5.65
N LEU A 147 -17.82 9.18 5.03
CA LEU A 147 -17.63 7.93 4.29
C LEU A 147 -17.46 6.68 5.19
N ASP A 148 -17.38 6.89 6.50
CA ASP A 148 -17.22 5.89 7.56
C ASP A 148 -18.56 5.39 8.13
N ARG A 149 -19.68 6.04 7.78
CA ARG A 149 -21.02 5.61 8.20
C ARG A 149 -21.35 4.21 7.67
N SER A 150 -22.21 3.50 8.40
CA SER A 150 -22.81 2.26 7.89
C SER A 150 -23.65 2.55 6.66
N LEU A 151 -23.55 1.71 5.62
CA LEU A 151 -24.27 1.87 4.34
C LEU A 151 -24.13 3.29 3.75
N PRO A 152 -22.89 3.74 3.49
CA PRO A 152 -22.64 5.11 3.05
C PRO A 152 -23.35 5.42 1.73
N GLU A 153 -23.59 4.42 0.87
CA GLU A 153 -24.33 4.57 -0.40
C GLU A 153 -25.78 5.05 -0.21
N LYS A 154 -26.36 4.82 0.98
CA LYS A 154 -27.73 5.23 1.31
C LYS A 154 -27.78 6.57 2.06
N ASN A 155 -26.68 6.92 2.71
CA ASN A 155 -26.62 8.03 3.67
C ASN A 155 -25.89 9.26 3.12
N VAL A 156 -24.89 9.06 2.25
CA VAL A 156 -24.07 10.15 1.71
C VAL A 156 -24.72 10.74 0.46
N PHE A 157 -25.20 9.89 -0.45
CA PHE A 157 -25.87 10.30 -1.68
C PHE A 157 -27.21 9.57 -1.80
N PRO A 158 -28.31 10.13 -1.26
CA PRO A 158 -29.62 9.48 -1.38
C PRO A 158 -30.09 9.42 -2.84
N GLY A 159 -30.76 8.33 -3.21
CA GLY A 159 -31.39 8.18 -4.53
C GLY A 159 -30.45 7.73 -5.66
N LEU A 160 -29.32 7.09 -5.33
CA LEU A 160 -28.50 6.39 -6.33
C LEU A 160 -29.25 5.18 -6.90
N THR A 161 -29.02 4.90 -8.19
CA THR A 161 -29.41 3.63 -8.79
C THR A 161 -28.52 2.50 -8.26
N SER A 162 -28.96 1.23 -8.33
CA SER A 162 -28.15 0.10 -7.87
C SER A 162 -26.77 0.00 -8.54
N LYS A 163 -26.65 0.45 -9.80
CA LYS A 163 -25.35 0.51 -10.49
C LYS A 163 -24.44 1.60 -9.90
N GLU A 164 -25.01 2.75 -9.57
CA GLU A 164 -24.28 3.86 -8.96
C GLU A 164 -23.88 3.56 -7.51
N GLU A 165 -24.71 2.85 -6.76
CA GLU A 165 -24.35 2.32 -5.44
C GLU A 165 -23.13 1.39 -5.52
N VAL A 166 -23.07 0.52 -6.54
CA VAL A 166 -21.90 -0.33 -6.77
C VAL A 166 -20.67 0.50 -7.14
N ILE A 167 -20.79 1.47 -8.05
CA ILE A 167 -19.69 2.37 -8.41
C ILE A 167 -19.17 3.12 -7.18
N PHE A 168 -20.07 3.71 -6.39
CA PHE A 168 -19.70 4.42 -5.17
C PHE A 168 -18.98 3.51 -4.19
N ASN A 169 -19.51 2.31 -3.93
CA ASN A 169 -18.86 1.35 -3.04
C ASN A 169 -17.47 0.89 -3.53
N LYS A 170 -17.29 0.73 -4.84
CA LYS A 170 -15.97 0.44 -5.43
C LYS A 170 -15.02 1.61 -5.28
N TYR A 171 -15.50 2.84 -5.44
CA TYR A 171 -14.71 4.04 -5.22
C TYR A 171 -14.31 4.22 -3.74
N LEU A 172 -15.21 3.91 -2.80
CA LEU A 172 -14.87 3.85 -1.37
C LEU A 172 -13.79 2.80 -1.08
N GLY A 173 -13.90 1.63 -1.71
CA GLY A 173 -12.86 0.59 -1.62
C GLY A 173 -11.49 1.10 -2.08
N PHE A 174 -11.45 1.81 -3.20
CA PHE A 174 -10.25 2.47 -3.72
C PHE A 174 -9.67 3.50 -2.74
N ILE A 175 -10.50 4.42 -2.20
CA ILE A 175 -10.09 5.42 -1.20
C ILE A 175 -9.49 4.75 0.05
N ARG A 176 -10.15 3.71 0.57
CA ARG A 176 -9.67 2.96 1.74
C ARG A 176 -8.33 2.28 1.46
N SER A 177 -8.17 1.66 0.30
CA SER A 177 -6.90 1.04 -0.11
C SER A 177 -5.76 2.07 -0.20
N LEU A 178 -6.03 3.29 -0.69
CA LEU A 178 -5.06 4.38 -0.70
C LEU A 178 -4.65 4.81 0.71
N GLY A 179 -5.62 4.95 1.62
CA GLY A 179 -5.33 5.30 3.01
C GLY A 179 -4.48 4.23 3.72
N LEU A 180 -4.78 2.95 3.50
CA LEU A 180 -4.03 1.84 4.07
C LEU A 180 -2.62 1.73 3.47
N TYR A 181 -2.48 1.95 2.16
CA TYR A 181 -1.18 2.06 1.49
C TYR A 181 -0.33 3.16 2.12
N ALA A 182 -0.88 4.37 2.21
CA ALA A 182 -0.20 5.54 2.75
C ALA A 182 0.25 5.33 4.20
N SER A 183 -0.67 4.84 5.05
CA SER A 183 -0.38 4.59 6.46
C SER A 183 0.70 3.51 6.63
N SER A 184 0.61 2.40 5.91
CA SER A 184 1.60 1.31 5.96
C SER A 184 2.98 1.79 5.49
N LEU A 185 3.03 2.56 4.40
CA LEU A 185 4.29 3.09 3.87
C LEU A 185 4.94 4.09 4.83
N LYS A 186 4.14 4.98 5.43
CA LYS A 186 4.61 5.91 6.47
C LYS A 186 5.22 5.16 7.66
N GLN A 187 4.56 4.10 8.12
CA GLN A 187 5.05 3.27 9.22
C GLN A 187 6.31 2.50 8.83
N ALA A 188 6.40 1.99 7.59
CA ALA A 188 7.60 1.33 7.10
C ALA A 188 8.81 2.27 7.17
N VAL A 189 8.68 3.51 6.67
CA VAL A 189 9.78 4.48 6.74
C VAL A 189 10.14 4.85 8.18
N TYR A 190 9.13 5.02 9.05
CA TYR A 190 9.37 5.25 10.47
C TYR A 190 10.24 4.13 11.10
N TRP A 191 9.83 2.87 10.94
CA TRP A 191 10.56 1.73 11.53
C TRP A 191 11.93 1.52 10.89
N LYS A 192 12.08 1.83 9.61
CA LYS A 192 13.39 1.83 8.93
C LYS A 192 14.35 2.85 9.57
N ASN A 193 13.84 3.99 10.01
CA ASN A 193 14.63 5.06 10.62
C ASN A 193 14.80 4.90 12.14
N ALA A 194 13.96 4.10 12.81
CA ALA A 194 13.98 3.92 14.26
C ALA A 194 15.21 3.14 14.78
N GLY A 195 15.80 2.28 13.95
CA GLY A 195 17.02 1.55 14.30
C GLY A 195 17.14 0.21 13.59
N SER A 196 18.27 -0.46 13.84
CA SER A 196 18.60 -1.78 13.26
C SER A 196 18.38 -2.95 14.23
N ASP A 197 17.68 -2.71 15.34
CA ASP A 197 17.33 -3.81 16.25
C ASP A 197 16.33 -4.77 15.58
N PRO A 198 16.29 -6.05 16.01
CA PRO A 198 15.44 -7.05 15.36
C PRO A 198 13.95 -6.69 15.34
N ALA A 199 13.43 -5.96 16.34
CA ALA A 199 12.03 -5.58 16.40
C ALA A 199 11.72 -4.48 15.38
N SER A 200 12.55 -3.44 15.30
CA SER A 200 12.44 -2.38 14.29
C SER A 200 12.54 -2.94 12.87
N LEU A 201 13.48 -3.85 12.61
CA LEU A 201 13.62 -4.51 11.32
C LEU A 201 12.39 -5.37 10.97
N GLY A 202 11.86 -6.12 11.94
CA GLY A 202 10.66 -6.93 11.77
C GLY A 202 9.42 -6.09 11.45
N ASN A 203 9.25 -4.97 12.16
CA ASN A 203 8.16 -4.03 11.92
C ASN A 203 8.29 -3.31 10.58
N TYR A 204 9.49 -2.89 10.19
CA TYR A 204 9.76 -2.32 8.87
C TYR A 204 9.29 -3.27 7.76
N ARG A 205 9.75 -4.54 7.78
CA ARG A 205 9.40 -5.54 6.77
C ARG A 205 7.90 -5.76 6.69
N ARG A 206 7.24 -5.97 7.83
CA ARG A 206 5.78 -6.17 7.88
C ARG A 206 5.01 -4.99 7.28
N ASN A 207 5.38 -3.77 7.62
CA ASN A 207 4.70 -2.58 7.10
C ASN A 207 5.01 -2.34 5.62
N GLN A 208 6.22 -2.66 5.16
CA GLN A 208 6.56 -2.61 3.74
C GLN A 208 5.75 -3.64 2.95
N ASP A 209 5.64 -4.88 3.44
CA ASP A 209 4.84 -5.93 2.79
C ASP A 209 3.35 -5.52 2.69
N LEU A 210 2.81 -4.91 3.74
CA LEU A 210 1.45 -4.35 3.74
C LEU A 210 1.32 -3.21 2.73
N ALA A 211 2.28 -2.28 2.69
CA ALA A 211 2.27 -1.20 1.71
C ALA A 211 2.28 -1.76 0.27
N ASP A 212 3.11 -2.74 -0.02
CA ASP A 212 3.17 -3.36 -1.35
C ASP A 212 1.87 -4.07 -1.72
N GLN A 213 1.24 -4.77 -0.77
CA GLN A 213 -0.07 -5.41 -0.95
C GLN A 213 -1.16 -4.39 -1.23
N TYR A 214 -1.26 -3.33 -0.43
CA TYR A 214 -2.25 -2.27 -0.63
C TYR A 214 -1.98 -1.49 -1.92
N GLY A 215 -0.72 -1.26 -2.30
CA GLY A 215 -0.36 -0.66 -3.58
C GLY A 215 -0.89 -1.47 -4.76
N LYS A 216 -0.74 -2.80 -4.74
CA LYS A 216 -1.36 -3.69 -5.75
C LYS A 216 -2.88 -3.65 -5.72
N LYS A 217 -3.46 -3.57 -4.52
CA LYS A 217 -4.92 -3.48 -4.33
C LYS A 217 -5.49 -2.18 -4.89
N VAL A 218 -4.82 -1.03 -4.70
CA VAL A 218 -5.20 0.26 -5.31
C VAL A 218 -5.33 0.14 -6.83
N ILE A 219 -4.35 -0.48 -7.50
CA ILE A 219 -4.37 -0.67 -8.96
C ILE A 219 -5.54 -1.59 -9.36
N THR A 220 -5.77 -2.66 -8.61
CA THR A 220 -6.86 -3.61 -8.88
C THR A 220 -8.24 -2.98 -8.67
N ASP A 221 -8.41 -2.25 -7.58
CA ASP A 221 -9.66 -1.55 -7.24
C ASP A 221 -9.97 -0.51 -8.32
N LEU A 222 -8.96 0.24 -8.80
CA LEU A 222 -9.14 1.21 -9.88
C LEU A 222 -9.52 0.54 -11.21
N LYS A 223 -8.83 -0.52 -11.62
CA LYS A 223 -9.17 -1.25 -12.86
C LYS A 223 -10.61 -1.76 -12.82
N THR A 224 -11.03 -2.27 -11.66
CA THR A 224 -12.39 -2.75 -11.45
C THR A 224 -13.41 -1.61 -11.54
N LEU A 225 -13.14 -0.49 -10.86
CA LEU A 225 -13.99 0.71 -10.92
C LEU A 225 -14.10 1.26 -12.34
N ASP A 226 -12.98 1.37 -13.06
CA ASP A 226 -12.96 1.85 -14.44
C ASP A 226 -13.75 0.95 -15.40
N GLY A 227 -13.68 -0.37 -15.17
CA GLY A 227 -14.48 -1.37 -15.86
C GLY A 227 -15.98 -1.10 -15.69
N TYR A 228 -16.46 -0.98 -14.45
CA TYR A 228 -17.87 -0.68 -14.17
C TYR A 228 -18.34 0.66 -14.73
N CYS A 229 -17.54 1.72 -14.56
CA CYS A 229 -17.81 3.03 -15.12
C CYS A 229 -17.97 2.98 -16.65
N THR A 230 -17.08 2.25 -17.33
CA THR A 230 -17.10 2.13 -18.80
C THR A 230 -18.25 1.25 -19.28
N GLU A 231 -18.43 0.06 -18.70
CA GLU A 231 -19.46 -0.90 -19.09
C GLU A 231 -20.88 -0.33 -18.95
N TRP A 232 -21.12 0.46 -17.91
CA TRP A 232 -22.45 0.99 -17.60
C TRP A 232 -22.68 2.42 -18.09
N GLY A 233 -21.70 3.02 -18.78
CA GLY A 233 -21.85 4.35 -19.38
C GLY A 233 -21.80 5.52 -18.38
N PHE A 234 -21.08 5.36 -17.28
CA PHE A 234 -20.85 6.41 -16.27
C PHE A 234 -19.41 6.95 -16.37
N PRO A 235 -19.15 8.02 -17.14
CA PRO A 235 -17.80 8.54 -17.36
C PRO A 235 -17.31 9.38 -16.18
N TYR A 236 -17.33 8.83 -14.96
CA TYR A 236 -16.94 9.53 -13.73
C TYR A 236 -15.43 9.64 -13.55
N LEU A 237 -14.67 8.70 -14.13
CA LEU A 237 -13.22 8.71 -14.06
C LEU A 237 -12.62 9.36 -15.31
N ASP A 238 -11.86 10.44 -15.10
CA ASP A 238 -11.04 11.02 -16.15
C ASP A 238 -9.92 10.04 -16.54
N LYS A 239 -9.97 9.60 -17.80
CA LYS A 239 -9.04 8.63 -18.38
C LYS A 239 -7.59 9.08 -18.34
N LYS A 240 -7.30 10.39 -18.27
CA LYS A 240 -5.93 10.88 -18.05
C LYS A 240 -5.37 10.35 -16.74
N TYR A 241 -6.12 10.47 -15.64
CA TYR A 241 -5.68 10.02 -14.32
C TYR A 241 -5.71 8.49 -14.17
N VAL A 242 -6.67 7.81 -14.81
CA VAL A 242 -6.68 6.33 -14.83
C VAL A 242 -5.40 5.77 -15.45
N ARG A 243 -4.87 6.42 -16.49
CA ARG A 243 -3.64 5.98 -17.17
C ARG A 243 -2.39 6.01 -16.28
N GLU A 244 -2.35 6.90 -15.29
CA GLU A 244 -1.21 7.00 -14.35
C GLU A 244 -0.97 5.69 -13.58
N TYR A 245 -2.02 4.88 -13.39
CA TYR A 245 -1.94 3.58 -12.71
C TYR A 245 -1.67 2.39 -13.64
N SER A 246 -1.69 2.59 -14.97
CA SER A 246 -1.46 1.50 -15.95
C SER A 246 -0.02 1.43 -16.42
N PHE A 247 0.75 2.51 -16.35
CA PHE A 247 2.16 2.54 -16.77
C PHE A 247 3.14 1.89 -15.77
N THR A 248 2.64 1.12 -14.82
CA THR A 248 3.41 0.71 -13.63
C THR A 248 3.17 -0.74 -13.17
N SER A 249 2.53 -1.59 -13.99
CA SER A 249 2.57 -3.06 -13.80
C SER A 249 3.67 -3.70 -14.62
#